data_AF-A0A2S7SWG0-F1
#
_entry.id   AF-A0A2S7SWG0-F1
#
_cell.length_a   1.000
_cell.length_b   1.000
_cell.length_c   1.000
_cell.angle_alpha   90.00
_cell.angle_beta   90.00
_cell.angle_gamma   90.00
#
_symmetry.space_group_name_H-M   'P 1'
#
loop_
_entity.id
_entity.type
_entity.pdbx_description
1 polymer ?
#
loop_
_entity_poly.entity_id
_entity_poly.type
_entity_poly.pdbx_seq_one_letter_code
_entity_poly.pdbx_strand_id
1 'polypeptide(L)'
;MKIINDILQHIAYSIANDEYVWTDQEKVAIKDNSHIAGEWSDLFISVNAFLNTNGGAIIIGIKDDEDNNKFIFNGFDARNESKLRTLVAEFTDVDGNPRDISDYIRFDVVSFLSGEVVVVYIDPLPDDSKYLYYKGNAYQRLVSGDSKIPGLKATTTDDQILTEAFIEDEVVVATEPEVIEENAIAEEEVQEEQEAVKPAFQQLYSAELITIFGSDYISLEPDLKQMLAYIYERNMDMGANKYPNADEISDRLWALKGGIGSAVEVDMHKKKVKKTLFLMEKNDMIIRIKATYRLNMGYEVVKNLFN
;
A
#
# COMPACT_ATOMS: atom_id res chain seq x y z
N MET A 1 18.04 11.92 5.34
CA MET A 1 18.27 13.14 6.16
C MET A 1 17.91 14.44 5.41
N LYS A 2 18.24 14.60 4.12
CA LYS A 2 17.89 15.81 3.36
C LYS A 2 16.38 16.06 3.26
N ILE A 3 15.58 15.04 2.92
CA ILE A 3 14.13 15.28 2.76
C ILE A 3 13.44 15.86 3.99
N ILE A 4 13.81 15.41 5.21
CA ILE A 4 13.04 15.81 6.39
C ILE A 4 13.33 17.27 6.68
N ASN A 5 14.57 17.69 6.43
CA ASN A 5 14.93 19.09 6.49
C ASN A 5 14.20 19.90 5.40
N ASP A 6 14.08 19.38 4.17
CA ASP A 6 13.38 20.07 3.09
C ASP A 6 11.87 20.20 3.39
N ILE A 7 11.25 19.13 3.88
CA ILE A 7 9.84 19.11 4.32
C ILE A 7 9.64 20.09 5.48
N LEU A 8 10.49 20.03 6.51
CA LEU A 8 10.42 20.98 7.62
C LEU A 8 10.61 22.41 7.11
N GLN A 9 11.53 22.68 6.18
CA GLN A 9 11.67 24.00 5.57
C GLN A 9 10.41 24.46 4.86
N HIS A 10 9.76 23.58 4.07
CA HIS A 10 8.49 23.90 3.42
C HIS A 10 7.37 24.17 4.42
N ILE A 11 7.30 23.39 5.52
CA ILE A 11 6.33 23.64 6.59
C ILE A 11 6.62 24.97 7.28
N ALA A 12 7.87 25.26 7.61
CA ALA A 12 8.26 26.53 8.23
C ALA A 12 7.90 27.71 7.34
N TYR A 13 8.17 27.60 6.04
CA TYR A 13 7.76 28.58 5.05
C TYR A 13 6.23 28.72 4.99
N SER A 14 5.50 27.61 4.97
CA SER A 14 4.03 27.58 4.94
C SER A 14 3.43 28.29 6.15
N ILE A 15 3.95 28.01 7.34
CA ILE A 15 3.55 28.64 8.60
C ILE A 15 3.88 30.15 8.60
N ALA A 16 5.07 30.52 8.13
CA ALA A 16 5.52 31.91 8.15
C ALA A 16 4.77 32.80 7.16
N ASN A 17 4.30 32.25 6.03
CA ASN A 17 3.69 33.00 4.94
C ASN A 17 2.17 32.78 4.82
N ASP A 18 1.57 31.94 5.68
CA ASP A 18 0.15 31.56 5.61
C ASP A 18 -0.23 30.92 4.25
N GLU A 19 0.71 30.15 3.67
CA GLU A 19 0.55 29.43 2.41
C GLU A 19 0.55 27.93 2.66
N TYR A 20 -0.47 27.19 2.19
CA TYR A 20 -0.53 25.74 2.35
C TYR A 20 0.06 25.03 1.15
N VAL A 21 1.30 24.59 1.28
CA VAL A 21 1.97 23.80 0.24
C VAL A 21 2.49 22.51 0.87
N TRP A 22 1.84 21.39 0.54
CA TRP A 22 2.27 20.07 1.00
C TRP A 22 2.61 19.14 -0.17
N THR A 23 3.80 18.56 -0.08
CA THR A 23 4.32 17.55 -1.01
C THR A 23 4.82 16.38 -0.17
N ASP A 24 4.48 15.13 -0.55
CA ASP A 24 4.95 13.87 0.06
C ASP A 24 4.15 13.28 1.25
N GLN A 25 2.81 13.35 1.23
CA GLN A 25 1.96 12.67 2.23
C GLN A 25 2.10 11.14 2.26
N GLU A 26 2.60 10.52 1.19
CA GLU A 26 2.77 9.07 1.13
C GLU A 26 3.88 8.55 2.04
N LYS A 27 4.99 9.31 2.15
CA LYS A 27 6.18 8.91 2.91
C LYS A 27 6.30 9.59 4.25
N VAL A 28 5.52 10.65 4.47
CA VAL A 28 5.55 11.42 5.72
C VAL A 28 4.14 11.61 6.25
N ALA A 29 3.96 11.32 7.54
CA ALA A 29 2.78 11.70 8.30
C ALA A 29 3.11 12.84 9.26
N ILE A 30 2.18 13.78 9.43
CA ILE A 30 2.24 14.80 10.47
C ILE A 30 1.30 14.39 11.59
N LYS A 31 1.75 14.51 12.85
CA LYS A 31 0.91 14.29 14.02
C LYS A 31 1.09 15.42 15.04
N ASP A 32 -0.04 15.96 15.47
CA ASP A 32 -0.10 16.76 16.69
C ASP A 32 -0.09 15.78 17.87
N ASN A 33 0.92 15.87 18.74
CA ASN A 33 0.94 15.10 19.99
C ASN A 33 1.34 16.00 21.16
N SER A 34 1.05 17.30 21.02
CA SER A 34 1.44 18.27 22.03
C SER A 34 0.66 18.05 23.32
N HIS A 35 -0.65 17.69 23.32
CA HIS A 35 -1.49 17.95 24.50
C HIS A 35 -2.50 16.87 24.98
N ILE A 36 -2.87 15.79 24.25
CA ILE A 36 -3.97 14.89 24.71
C ILE A 36 -3.66 13.36 24.62
N ALA A 37 -4.21 12.57 25.54
CA ALA A 37 -4.03 11.11 25.61
C ALA A 37 -4.63 10.32 24.42
N GLY A 38 -5.63 10.86 23.73
CA GLY A 38 -6.31 10.23 22.59
C GLY A 38 -5.52 10.30 21.27
N GLU A 39 -4.57 11.23 21.12
CA GLU A 39 -3.79 11.44 19.88
C GLU A 39 -2.75 10.32 19.64
N TRP A 40 -2.41 9.57 20.69
CA TRP A 40 -1.40 8.51 20.63
C TRP A 40 -1.86 7.28 19.86
N SER A 41 -3.16 6.95 19.85
CA SER A 41 -3.66 5.84 19.04
C SER A 41 -3.40 6.04 17.56
N ASP A 42 -3.52 7.28 17.10
CA ASP A 42 -3.33 7.63 15.69
C ASP A 42 -1.86 7.55 15.31
N LEU A 43 -0.96 7.89 16.24
CA LEU A 43 0.47 7.64 16.06
C LEU A 43 0.76 6.14 15.89
N PHE A 44 0.25 5.29 16.78
CA PHE A 44 0.46 3.84 16.70
C PHE A 44 -0.10 3.22 15.41
N ILE A 45 -1.27 3.70 14.96
CA ILE A 45 -1.87 3.30 13.68
C ILE A 45 -0.95 3.69 12.52
N SER A 46 -0.46 4.93 12.48
CA SER A 46 0.47 5.36 11.43
C SER A 46 1.77 4.56 11.44
N VAL A 47 2.31 4.25 12.62
CA VAL A 47 3.51 3.40 12.70
C VAL A 47 3.24 2.01 12.15
N ASN A 48 2.13 1.38 12.53
CA ASN A 48 1.74 0.08 12.00
C ASN A 48 1.58 0.11 10.48
N ALA A 49 0.96 1.17 9.95
CA ALA A 49 0.75 1.38 8.53
C ALA A 49 2.09 1.49 7.78
N PHE A 50 3.07 2.23 8.31
CA PHE A 50 4.40 2.36 7.70
C PHE A 50 5.19 1.05 7.75
N LEU A 51 5.19 0.35 8.89
CA LEU A 51 5.85 -0.95 9.04
C LEU A 51 5.32 -1.98 8.03
N ASN A 52 4.00 -2.05 7.84
CA ASN A 52 3.38 -3.00 6.93
C ASN A 52 3.51 -2.63 5.44
N THR A 53 3.91 -1.39 5.12
CA THR A 53 4.02 -0.89 3.75
C THR A 53 5.47 -0.64 3.35
N ASN A 54 5.82 0.59 2.98
CA ASN A 54 7.11 0.97 2.39
C ASN A 54 7.99 1.77 3.36
N GLY A 55 7.65 1.75 4.66
CA GLY A 55 8.28 2.62 5.64
C GLY A 55 8.00 4.10 5.38
N GLY A 56 8.65 4.97 6.16
CA GLY A 56 8.46 6.41 6.05
C GLY A 56 8.94 7.16 7.28
N ALA A 57 8.37 8.34 7.49
CA ALA A 57 8.62 9.14 8.67
C ALA A 57 7.34 9.75 9.25
N ILE A 58 7.35 9.98 10.56
CA ILE A 58 6.30 10.72 11.25
C ILE A 58 6.93 11.94 11.92
N ILE A 59 6.41 13.13 11.63
CA ILE A 59 6.83 14.38 12.27
C ILE A 59 5.81 14.71 13.36
N ILE A 60 6.28 14.80 14.59
CA ILE A 60 5.49 15.02 15.79
C ILE A 60 5.73 16.44 16.33
N GLY A 61 4.64 17.14 16.67
CA GLY A 61 4.67 18.50 17.21
C GLY A 61 4.20 19.57 16.21
N ILE A 62 3.65 19.13 15.09
CA ILE A 62 2.99 19.97 14.10
C ILE A 62 1.59 19.40 13.92
N LYS A 63 0.59 20.26 13.87
CA LYS A 63 -0.76 19.90 13.47
C LYS A 63 -0.96 20.21 12.00
N ASP A 64 -1.45 19.23 11.25
CA ASP A 64 -2.02 19.44 9.92
C ASP A 64 -3.51 19.77 10.10
N ASP A 65 -3.88 21.01 9.84
CA ASP A 65 -5.27 21.49 9.92
C ASP A 65 -5.82 21.57 8.50
N GLU A 66 -6.15 20.40 7.95
CA GLU A 66 -6.67 20.24 6.58
C GLU A 66 -7.95 21.07 6.34
N ASP A 67 -8.82 21.19 7.36
CA ASP A 67 -10.06 21.96 7.28
C ASP A 67 -9.80 23.44 6.98
N ASN A 68 -8.71 23.98 7.53
CA ASN A 68 -8.31 25.37 7.35
C ASN A 68 -7.15 25.53 6.36
N ASN A 69 -6.69 24.43 5.74
CA ASN A 69 -5.48 24.37 4.91
C ASN A 69 -4.31 25.11 5.56
N LYS A 70 -3.86 24.66 6.74
CA LYS A 70 -2.71 25.28 7.41
C LYS A 70 -1.96 24.29 8.28
N PHE A 71 -0.67 24.54 8.44
CA PHE A 71 0.11 23.91 9.50
C PHE A 71 0.09 24.76 10.76
N ILE A 72 -0.02 24.12 11.91
CA ILE A 72 0.08 24.78 13.21
C ILE A 72 1.24 24.14 13.97
N PHE A 73 2.28 24.93 14.25
CA PHE A 73 3.39 24.46 15.08
C PHE A 73 3.02 24.56 16.56
N ASN A 74 2.95 23.40 17.22
CA ASN A 74 2.68 23.29 18.67
C ASN A 74 3.95 22.95 19.47
N GLY A 75 4.94 22.36 18.80
CA GLY A 75 6.16 21.86 19.44
C GLY A 75 5.96 20.48 20.08
N PHE A 76 7.08 19.78 20.24
CA PHE A 76 7.14 18.54 20.99
C PHE A 76 7.22 18.83 22.49
N ASP A 77 6.40 18.13 23.28
CA ASP A 77 6.43 18.18 24.74
C ASP A 77 7.26 17.02 25.30
N ALA A 78 8.44 17.33 25.85
CA ALA A 78 9.35 16.34 26.43
C ALA A 78 8.72 15.47 27.54
N ARG A 79 7.64 15.92 28.19
CA ARG A 79 6.90 15.11 29.17
C ARG A 79 6.28 13.85 28.56
N ASN A 80 6.10 13.83 27.24
CA ASN A 80 5.56 12.71 26.49
C ASN A 80 6.63 11.74 25.95
N GLU A 81 7.93 11.96 26.20
CA GLU A 81 9.00 11.09 25.70
C GLU A 81 8.82 9.63 26.13
N SER A 82 8.33 9.39 27.34
CA SER A 82 8.08 8.03 27.85
C SER A 82 7.08 7.24 26.99
N LYS A 83 6.11 7.90 26.35
CA LYS A 83 5.14 7.26 25.46
C LYS A 83 5.73 6.89 24.10
N LEU A 84 6.71 7.65 23.61
CA LEU A 84 7.45 7.26 22.42
C LEU A 84 8.24 5.96 22.66
N ARG A 85 8.71 5.75 23.89
CA ARG A 85 9.40 4.52 24.27
C ARG A 85 8.48 3.32 24.38
N THR A 86 7.17 3.49 24.66
CA THR A 86 6.25 2.35 24.68
C THR A 86 5.93 1.85 23.27
N LEU A 87 6.12 2.68 22.26
CA LEU A 87 5.84 2.40 20.86
C LEU A 87 6.49 1.13 20.35
N VAL A 88 7.69 0.79 20.83
CA VAL A 88 8.39 -0.43 20.39
C VAL A 88 7.70 -1.74 20.81
N ALA A 89 6.80 -1.69 21.79
CA ALA A 89 6.21 -2.88 22.44
C ALA A 89 4.69 -3.04 22.24
N GLU A 90 4.05 -2.15 21.48
CA GLU A 90 2.57 -2.12 21.32
C GLU A 90 2.05 -3.04 20.20
N PHE A 91 2.93 -3.74 19.48
CA PHE A 91 2.57 -4.53 18.32
C PHE A 91 2.64 -6.03 18.57
N THR A 92 1.82 -6.78 17.84
CA THR A 92 1.81 -8.25 17.88
C THR A 92 1.99 -8.84 16.49
N ASP A 93 2.42 -10.09 16.44
CA ASP A 93 2.34 -10.92 15.23
C ASP A 93 0.89 -11.40 14.96
N VAL A 94 0.75 -12.27 13.97
CA VAL A 94 -0.54 -12.86 13.56
C VAL A 94 -1.15 -13.75 14.65
N ASP A 95 -0.32 -14.40 15.46
CA ASP A 95 -0.74 -15.26 16.56
C ASP A 95 -1.03 -14.48 17.85
N GLY A 96 -0.90 -13.14 17.80
CA GLY A 96 -1.10 -12.26 18.94
C GLY A 96 0.08 -12.19 19.91
N ASN A 97 1.24 -12.77 19.57
CA ASN A 97 2.43 -12.66 20.40
C ASN A 97 3.03 -11.26 20.28
N PRO A 98 3.50 -10.65 21.39
CA PRO A 98 4.18 -9.36 21.34
C PRO A 98 5.41 -9.40 20.44
N ARG A 99 5.59 -8.37 19.61
CA ARG A 99 6.72 -8.24 18.70
C ARG A 99 7.41 -6.90 18.90
N ASP A 100 8.69 -6.97 19.26
CA ASP A 100 9.54 -5.80 19.36
C ASP A 100 9.91 -5.28 17.97
N ILE A 101 9.82 -3.96 17.80
CA ILE A 101 10.11 -3.28 16.53
C ILE A 101 11.31 -2.34 16.62
N SER A 102 12.14 -2.46 17.67
CA SER A 102 13.22 -1.51 17.94
C SER A 102 14.20 -1.37 16.77
N ASP A 103 14.42 -2.45 16.03
CA ASP A 103 15.31 -2.48 14.86
C ASP A 103 14.77 -1.72 13.64
N TYR A 104 13.46 -1.42 13.61
CA TYR A 104 12.78 -0.77 12.49
C TYR A 104 12.42 0.69 12.77
N ILE A 105 12.79 1.23 13.94
CA ILE A 105 12.40 2.57 14.36
C ILE A 105 13.57 3.38 14.90
N ARG A 106 13.64 4.64 14.49
CA ARG A 106 14.62 5.60 15.00
C ARG A 106 13.96 6.93 15.29
N PHE A 107 14.36 7.56 16.39
CA PHE A 107 13.86 8.86 16.82
C PHE A 107 14.96 9.91 16.71
N ASP A 108 14.66 11.04 16.08
CA ASP A 108 15.50 12.24 16.09
C ASP A 108 14.71 13.42 16.66
N VAL A 109 15.32 14.19 17.56
CA VAL A 109 14.79 15.49 18.01
C VAL A 109 15.43 16.56 17.13
N VAL A 110 14.60 17.38 16.48
CA VAL A 110 15.04 18.40 15.52
C VAL A 110 14.56 19.77 15.97
N SER A 111 15.48 20.74 16.08
CA SER A 111 15.11 22.13 16.31
C SER A 111 14.27 22.67 15.15
N PHE A 112 13.12 23.25 15.46
CA PHE A 112 12.16 23.71 14.48
C PHE A 112 11.42 24.97 14.96
N LEU A 113 11.46 26.04 14.15
CA LEU A 113 10.95 27.36 14.52
C LEU A 113 11.46 27.81 15.91
N SER A 114 10.56 28.05 16.86
CA SER A 114 10.87 28.49 18.23
C SER A 114 11.02 27.34 19.23
N GLY A 115 10.95 26.08 18.80
CA GLY A 115 11.01 24.91 19.66
C GLY A 115 11.61 23.71 18.96
N GLU A 116 11.07 22.52 19.26
CA GLU A 116 11.56 21.25 18.74
C GLU A 116 10.40 20.40 18.21
N VAL A 117 10.70 19.53 17.26
CA VAL A 117 9.82 18.46 16.79
C VAL A 117 10.54 17.13 16.94
N VAL A 118 9.77 16.04 17.04
CA VAL A 118 10.33 14.67 16.99
C VAL A 118 10.05 14.07 15.64
N VAL A 119 11.08 13.49 15.02
CA VAL A 119 10.97 12.74 13.78
C VAL A 119 11.14 11.27 14.09
N VAL A 120 10.13 10.47 13.77
CA VAL A 120 10.14 9.02 13.88
C VAL A 120 10.39 8.44 12.50
N TYR A 121 11.58 7.89 12.26
CA TYR A 121 11.90 7.15 11.05
C TYR A 121 11.48 5.69 11.23
N ILE A 122 10.85 5.13 10.21
CA ILE A 122 10.27 3.79 10.26
C ILE A 122 10.69 3.05 9.00
N ASP A 123 11.45 1.97 9.17
CA ASP A 123 11.81 1.07 8.09
C ASP A 123 10.67 0.06 7.85
N PRO A 124 10.38 -0.33 6.60
CA PRO A 124 9.38 -1.35 6.33
C PRO A 124 9.82 -2.69 6.91
N LEU A 125 8.83 -3.49 7.33
CA LEU A 125 9.08 -4.89 7.64
C LEU A 125 9.51 -5.66 6.38
N PRO A 126 10.42 -6.63 6.52
CA PRO A 126 10.67 -7.62 5.49
C PRO A 126 9.37 -8.35 5.09
N ASP A 127 9.26 -8.77 3.82
CA ASP A 127 8.03 -9.38 3.30
C ASP A 127 7.68 -10.70 4.01
N ASP A 128 8.67 -11.47 4.47
CA ASP A 128 8.50 -12.70 5.26
C ASP A 128 8.02 -12.44 6.70
N SER A 129 8.12 -11.19 7.14
CA SER A 129 7.80 -10.72 8.48
C SER A 129 6.50 -9.94 8.54
N LYS A 130 5.85 -9.70 7.39
CA LYS A 130 4.53 -9.09 7.33
C LYS A 130 3.45 -10.10 7.72
N TYR A 131 2.40 -9.73 8.46
CA TYR A 131 2.03 -8.38 8.92
C TYR A 131 2.22 -8.22 10.43
N LEU A 132 2.40 -6.98 10.89
CA LEU A 132 2.27 -6.59 12.29
C LEU A 132 0.87 -6.05 12.59
N TYR A 133 0.40 -6.28 13.81
CA TYR A 133 -0.92 -5.91 14.27
C TYR A 133 -0.84 -4.94 15.45
N TYR A 134 -1.69 -3.92 15.43
CA TYR A 134 -1.94 -3.03 16.55
C TYR A 134 -3.38 -3.24 17.03
N LYS A 135 -3.55 -3.63 18.29
CA LYS A 135 -4.87 -3.95 18.89
C LYS A 135 -5.67 -4.94 18.01
N GLY A 136 -5.00 -5.97 17.49
CA GLY A 136 -5.58 -7.03 16.66
C GLY A 136 -5.86 -6.66 15.19
N ASN A 137 -5.45 -5.47 14.74
CA ASN A 137 -5.69 -5.00 13.37
C ASN A 137 -4.36 -4.68 12.67
N ALA A 138 -4.23 -5.09 11.42
CA ALA A 138 -3.16 -4.62 10.55
C ALA A 138 -3.64 -3.40 9.75
N TYR A 139 -2.78 -2.38 9.65
CA TYR A 139 -3.01 -1.16 8.91
C TYR A 139 -2.01 -1.04 7.76
N GLN A 140 -2.41 -0.32 6.72
CA GLN A 140 -1.58 0.04 5.58
C GLN A 140 -1.76 1.53 5.28
N ARG A 141 -0.71 2.16 4.75
CA ARG A 141 -0.80 3.52 4.25
C ARG A 141 -1.21 3.51 2.78
N LEU A 142 -2.28 4.24 2.46
CA LEU A 142 -2.78 4.43 1.10
C LEU A 142 -2.83 5.93 0.81
N VAL A 143 -2.05 6.37 -0.17
CA VAL A 143 -1.87 7.80 -0.45
C VAL A 143 -1.44 8.51 0.85
N SER A 144 -2.27 9.35 1.44
CA SER A 144 -1.98 10.08 2.68
C SER A 144 -2.59 9.48 3.94
N GLY A 145 -3.49 8.50 3.79
CA GLY A 145 -4.31 7.98 4.87
C GLY A 145 -3.87 6.59 5.34
N ASP A 146 -4.07 6.33 6.63
CA ASP A 146 -3.87 5.01 7.20
C ASP A 146 -5.20 4.26 7.22
N SER A 147 -5.24 3.08 6.60
CA SER A 147 -6.44 2.27 6.44
C SER A 147 -6.21 0.86 6.97
N LYS A 148 -7.21 0.29 7.63
CA LYS A 148 -7.17 -1.12 8.03
C LYS A 148 -7.09 -2.02 6.79
N ILE A 149 -6.25 -3.05 6.83
CA ILE A 149 -6.17 -4.07 5.78
C ILE A 149 -7.36 -5.03 5.96
N PRO A 150 -8.30 -5.11 5.00
CA PRO A 150 -9.45 -6.00 5.10
C PRO A 150 -9.00 -7.47 5.13
N GLY A 151 -9.69 -8.30 5.92
CA GLY A 151 -9.42 -9.74 6.01
C GLY A 151 -8.25 -10.14 6.92
N LEU A 152 -7.44 -9.18 7.39
CA LEU A 152 -6.39 -9.45 8.38
C LEU A 152 -6.85 -9.10 9.79
N LYS A 153 -6.83 -10.10 10.67
CA LYS A 153 -6.96 -9.98 12.12
C LYS A 153 -5.96 -10.91 12.77
N ALA A 154 -5.44 -10.52 13.92
CA ALA A 154 -4.68 -11.46 14.75
C ALA A 154 -5.62 -12.56 15.24
N THR A 155 -5.17 -13.80 15.24
CA THR A 155 -5.87 -14.92 15.87
C THR A 155 -5.67 -14.83 17.38
N THR A 156 -6.72 -14.47 18.10
CA THR A 156 -6.72 -14.55 19.56
C THR A 156 -6.82 -16.01 19.99
N THR A 157 -6.16 -16.39 21.08
CA THR A 157 -6.17 -17.76 21.64
C THR A 157 -7.59 -18.27 21.93
N ASP A 158 -8.56 -17.38 22.12
CA ASP A 158 -9.98 -17.73 22.31
C ASP A 158 -10.69 -18.18 21.03
N ASP A 159 -10.21 -17.81 19.84
CA ASP A 159 -10.82 -18.20 18.56
C ASP A 159 -10.48 -19.65 18.15
N GLN A 160 -9.47 -20.27 18.78
CA GLN A 160 -9.12 -21.67 18.52
C GLN A 160 -10.10 -22.66 19.17
N ILE A 161 -10.85 -22.24 20.20
CA ILE A 161 -11.77 -23.12 20.94
C ILE A 161 -13.14 -23.21 20.23
N LEU A 162 -13.51 -22.21 19.43
CA LEU A 162 -14.82 -22.17 18.76
C LEU A 162 -14.86 -22.94 17.43
N THR A 163 -13.73 -23.24 16.80
CA THR A 163 -13.67 -24.04 15.56
C THR A 163 -13.66 -25.55 15.83
N GLU A 164 -13.09 -26.00 16.95
CA GLU A 164 -13.12 -27.42 17.34
C GLU A 164 -14.42 -27.84 18.05
N ALA A 165 -15.12 -26.90 18.70
CA ALA A 165 -16.37 -27.19 19.41
C ALA A 165 -17.63 -27.30 18.52
N PHE A 166 -17.52 -27.04 17.21
CA PHE A 166 -18.67 -27.02 16.28
C PHE A 166 -18.77 -28.25 15.36
N ILE A 167 -17.93 -29.27 15.54
CA ILE A 167 -17.97 -30.52 14.73
C ILE A 167 -18.58 -31.70 15.50
N GLU A 168 -18.77 -31.61 16.82
CA GLU A 168 -19.38 -32.69 17.63
C GLU A 168 -20.78 -32.34 18.13
N ASP A 169 -21.77 -32.20 17.24
CA ASP A 169 -23.18 -32.52 17.57
C ASP A 169 -24.06 -32.43 16.32
N GLU A 170 -24.04 -33.47 15.48
CA GLU A 170 -25.26 -33.87 14.73
C GLU A 170 -25.19 -35.35 14.32
N VAL A 171 -25.66 -36.24 15.20
CA VAL A 171 -26.20 -37.55 14.84
C VAL A 171 -27.57 -37.60 15.52
N VAL A 172 -28.69 -37.77 14.82
CA VAL A 172 -29.40 -39.03 14.48
C VAL A 172 -30.69 -38.55 13.77
N VAL A 173 -31.16 -39.14 12.66
CA VAL A 173 -32.31 -40.07 12.62
C VAL A 173 -32.37 -40.82 11.28
N ALA A 174 -32.20 -42.14 11.41
CA ALA A 174 -32.80 -43.29 10.73
C ALA A 174 -33.40 -43.19 9.32
N THR A 175 -32.89 -44.06 8.44
CA THR A 175 -33.71 -44.93 7.57
C THR A 175 -33.07 -46.32 7.42
N GLU A 176 -33.94 -47.33 7.35
CA GLU A 176 -33.69 -48.78 7.34
C GLU A 176 -33.01 -49.33 6.06
N PRO A 177 -32.50 -50.59 6.07
CA PRO A 177 -31.56 -51.07 5.07
C PRO A 177 -32.24 -51.78 3.89
N GLU A 178 -31.79 -51.47 2.66
CA GLU A 178 -31.99 -52.35 1.51
C GLU A 178 -30.64 -52.87 1.00
N VAL A 179 -30.62 -54.19 0.84
CA VAL A 179 -29.51 -55.02 0.37
C VAL A 179 -29.51 -55.00 -1.15
N ILE A 180 -28.49 -54.43 -1.82
CA ILE A 180 -28.13 -54.81 -3.20
C ILE A 180 -26.60 -54.72 -3.42
N GLU A 181 -26.09 -55.89 -3.77
CA GLU A 181 -24.90 -56.32 -4.52
C GLU A 181 -23.76 -55.37 -4.91
N GLU A 182 -22.56 -55.90 -4.70
CA GLU A 182 -21.25 -55.48 -5.19
C GLU A 182 -21.26 -55.05 -6.66
N ASN A 183 -20.73 -53.86 -6.94
CA ASN A 183 -19.96 -53.62 -8.15
C ASN A 183 -18.86 -52.60 -7.87
N ALA A 184 -17.63 -53.08 -7.99
CA ALA A 184 -16.42 -52.27 -7.99
C ALA A 184 -16.41 -51.37 -9.23
N ILE A 185 -16.44 -50.05 -9.01
CA ILE A 185 -16.04 -49.06 -10.00
C ILE A 185 -14.92 -48.26 -9.35
N ALA A 186 -13.73 -48.34 -9.95
CA ALA A 186 -12.58 -47.54 -9.59
C ALA A 186 -12.89 -46.07 -9.93
N GLU A 187 -13.02 -45.24 -8.92
CA GLU A 187 -13.01 -43.78 -9.08
C GLU A 187 -11.56 -43.33 -9.14
N GLU A 188 -11.15 -42.88 -10.33
CA GLU A 188 -9.94 -42.08 -10.53
C GLU A 188 -10.08 -40.78 -9.73
N GLU A 189 -9.23 -40.60 -8.72
CA GLU A 189 -8.98 -39.30 -8.09
C GLU A 189 -8.40 -38.35 -9.14
N VAL A 190 -9.26 -37.50 -9.71
CA VAL A 190 -8.82 -36.26 -10.37
C VAL A 190 -8.52 -35.27 -9.24
N GLN A 191 -7.25 -35.19 -8.84
CA GLN A 191 -6.74 -34.06 -8.08
C GLN A 191 -6.76 -32.83 -9.00
N GLU A 192 -7.77 -31.97 -8.85
CA GLU A 192 -7.68 -30.58 -9.32
C GLU A 192 -6.65 -29.84 -8.44
N GLU A 193 -5.39 -29.87 -8.86
CA GLU A 193 -4.44 -28.82 -8.52
C GLU A 193 -4.97 -27.49 -9.05
N GLN A 194 -5.60 -26.70 -8.17
CA GLN A 194 -5.73 -25.26 -8.41
C GLN A 194 -4.37 -24.61 -8.19
N GLU A 195 -3.47 -24.82 -9.15
CA GLU A 195 -2.25 -24.03 -9.27
C GLU A 195 -2.68 -22.59 -9.57
N ALA A 196 -2.51 -21.70 -8.60
CA ALA A 196 -2.76 -20.27 -8.77
C ALA A 196 -1.84 -19.74 -9.88
N VAL A 197 -2.39 -19.64 -11.11
CA VAL A 197 -1.74 -19.01 -12.26
C VAL A 197 -1.52 -17.54 -11.92
N LYS A 198 -0.39 -17.22 -11.28
CA LYS A 198 0.14 -15.85 -11.27
C LYS A 198 0.34 -15.47 -12.74
N PRO A 199 -0.33 -14.43 -13.25
CA PRO A 199 -0.25 -14.14 -14.68
C PRO A 199 1.19 -13.75 -15.00
N ALA A 200 1.87 -14.62 -15.75
CA ALA A 200 3.26 -14.49 -16.20
C ALA A 200 3.58 -13.13 -16.86
N PHE A 201 2.55 -12.39 -17.27
CA PHE A 201 2.66 -11.06 -17.85
C PHE A 201 3.19 -10.00 -16.87
N GLN A 202 2.99 -10.13 -15.55
CA GLN A 202 3.47 -9.13 -14.58
C GLN A 202 5.01 -9.03 -14.50
N GLN A 203 5.73 -10.05 -14.98
CA GLN A 203 7.19 -10.09 -14.94
C GLN A 203 7.85 -9.59 -16.23
N LEU A 204 7.11 -9.54 -17.35
CA LEU A 204 7.65 -9.08 -18.63
C LEU A 204 8.05 -7.60 -18.54
N TYR A 205 9.30 -7.31 -18.91
CA TYR A 205 9.89 -5.97 -18.99
C TYR A 205 10.07 -5.22 -17.66
N SER A 206 9.89 -5.89 -16.53
CA SER A 206 10.02 -5.28 -15.20
C SER A 206 11.40 -4.66 -14.97
N ALA A 207 12.49 -5.33 -15.39
CA ALA A 207 13.85 -4.83 -15.24
C ALA A 207 14.11 -3.55 -16.06
N GLU A 208 13.62 -3.51 -17.30
CA GLU A 208 13.75 -2.37 -18.19
C GLU A 208 12.91 -1.19 -17.70
N LEU A 209 11.71 -1.45 -17.21
CA LEU A 209 10.84 -0.43 -16.63
C LEU A 209 11.39 0.12 -15.31
N ILE A 210 11.98 -0.72 -14.45
CA ILE A 210 12.73 -0.27 -13.27
C ILE A 210 13.94 0.58 -13.69
N THR A 211 14.59 0.25 -14.79
CA THR A 211 15.72 1.06 -15.30
C THR A 211 15.27 2.45 -15.73
N ILE A 212 14.08 2.57 -16.34
CA ILE A 212 13.54 3.86 -16.80
C ILE A 212 12.97 4.69 -15.65
N PHE A 213 12.17 4.05 -14.79
CA PHE A 213 11.32 4.74 -13.81
C PHE A 213 11.80 4.57 -12.35
N GLY A 214 12.82 3.76 -12.10
CA GLY A 214 13.40 3.56 -10.78
C GLY A 214 12.40 3.04 -9.75
N SER A 215 12.47 3.61 -8.54
CA SER A 215 11.56 3.31 -7.43
C SER A 215 10.10 3.57 -7.77
N ASP A 216 9.83 4.55 -8.62
CA ASP A 216 8.47 5.03 -8.85
C ASP A 216 7.67 3.96 -9.58
N TYR A 217 8.31 3.13 -10.41
CA TYR A 217 7.70 1.94 -10.98
C TYR A 217 7.43 0.84 -9.95
N ILE A 218 8.36 0.62 -9.01
CA ILE A 218 8.21 -0.42 -7.97
C ILE A 218 6.98 -0.12 -7.11
N SER A 219 6.74 1.15 -6.79
CA SER A 219 5.59 1.62 -6.01
C SER A 219 4.25 1.60 -6.77
N LEU A 220 4.24 1.32 -8.08
CA LEU A 220 2.99 1.29 -8.83
C LEU A 220 2.12 0.08 -8.49
N GLU A 221 0.81 0.34 -8.50
CA GLU A 221 -0.23 -0.68 -8.51
C GLU A 221 -0.07 -1.66 -9.70
N PRO A 222 -0.46 -2.94 -9.54
CA PRO A 222 -0.30 -3.96 -10.59
C PRO A 222 -0.95 -3.61 -11.93
N ASP A 223 -2.14 -2.98 -11.91
CA ASP A 223 -2.84 -2.53 -13.13
C ASP A 223 -2.00 -1.50 -13.93
N LEU A 224 -1.26 -0.61 -13.24
CA LEU A 224 -0.42 0.41 -13.86
C LEU A 224 0.88 -0.20 -14.41
N LYS A 225 1.47 -1.15 -13.67
CA LYS A 225 2.65 -1.90 -14.14
C LYS A 225 2.36 -2.64 -15.45
N GLN A 226 1.19 -3.28 -15.55
CA GLN A 226 0.76 -3.96 -16.78
C GLN A 226 0.55 -2.99 -17.94
N MET A 227 0.01 -1.80 -17.65
CA MET A 227 -0.17 -0.76 -18.66
C MET A 227 1.18 -0.28 -19.22
N LEU A 228 2.15 -0.02 -18.35
CA LEU A 228 3.51 0.36 -18.76
C LEU A 228 4.21 -0.76 -19.54
N ALA A 229 4.08 -2.01 -19.10
CA ALA A 229 4.63 -3.17 -19.81
C ALA A 229 4.08 -3.28 -21.23
N TYR A 230 2.77 -3.08 -21.41
CA TYR A 230 2.18 -3.10 -22.74
C TYR A 230 2.62 -1.92 -23.61
N ILE A 231 2.68 -0.70 -23.06
CA ILE A 231 3.19 0.47 -23.81
C ILE A 231 4.66 0.27 -24.18
N TYR A 232 5.49 -0.29 -23.27
CA TYR A 232 6.88 -0.64 -23.53
C TYR A 232 7.00 -1.60 -24.70
N GLU A 233 6.28 -2.73 -24.62
CA GLU A 233 6.26 -3.77 -25.65
C GLU A 233 5.92 -3.18 -27.02
N ARG A 234 4.86 -2.36 -27.10
CA ARG A 234 4.46 -1.71 -28.36
C ARG A 234 5.48 -0.70 -28.85
N ASN A 235 6.08 0.08 -27.95
CA ASN A 235 7.09 1.08 -28.30
C ASN A 235 8.36 0.49 -28.90
N MET A 236 8.72 -0.75 -28.53
CA MET A 236 9.89 -1.47 -29.04
C MET A 236 9.63 -2.14 -30.40
N ASP A 237 8.38 -2.26 -30.81
CA ASP A 237 8.01 -2.75 -32.12
C ASP A 237 8.45 -1.75 -33.21
N MET A 238 9.21 -2.22 -34.21
CA MET A 238 9.70 -1.37 -35.31
C MET A 238 8.61 -1.05 -36.36
N GLY A 239 7.39 -1.54 -36.16
CA GLY A 239 6.26 -1.33 -37.05
C GLY A 239 5.67 0.09 -37.05
N ALA A 240 4.80 0.36 -38.03
CA ALA A 240 4.12 1.64 -38.19
C ALA A 240 3.16 1.99 -37.04
N ASN A 241 2.73 1.00 -36.23
CA ASN A 241 1.78 1.18 -35.12
C ASN A 241 2.44 1.04 -33.74
N LYS A 242 3.67 1.54 -33.58
CA LYS A 242 4.44 1.39 -32.34
C LYS A 242 3.88 2.10 -31.11
N TYR A 243 2.92 3.02 -31.26
CA TYR A 243 2.35 3.76 -30.14
C TYR A 243 0.89 3.38 -29.96
N PRO A 244 0.52 2.67 -28.88
CA PRO A 244 -0.84 2.23 -28.71
C PRO A 244 -1.75 3.39 -28.30
N ASN A 245 -3.01 3.35 -28.72
CA ASN A 245 -4.05 4.26 -28.26
C ASN A 245 -4.76 3.72 -27.00
N ALA A 246 -5.59 4.57 -26.37
CA ALA A 246 -6.27 4.22 -25.12
C ALA A 246 -7.19 2.99 -25.25
N ASP A 247 -7.82 2.79 -26.40
CA ASP A 247 -8.75 1.68 -26.60
C ASP A 247 -7.97 0.37 -26.79
N GLU A 248 -6.86 0.37 -27.55
CA GLU A 248 -5.94 -0.78 -27.67
C GLU A 248 -5.39 -1.22 -26.31
N ILE A 249 -4.96 -0.26 -25.49
CA ILE A 249 -4.48 -0.52 -24.12
C ILE A 249 -5.61 -1.13 -23.27
N SER A 250 -6.81 -0.56 -23.35
CA SER A 250 -7.96 -1.03 -22.57
C SER A 250 -8.36 -2.45 -22.94
N ASP A 251 -8.44 -2.74 -24.24
CA ASP A 251 -8.83 -4.05 -24.77
C ASP A 251 -7.79 -5.12 -24.40
N ARG A 252 -6.49 -4.78 -24.44
CA ARG A 252 -5.42 -5.68 -23.99
C ARG A 252 -5.52 -6.01 -22.50
N LEU A 253 -5.67 -5.00 -21.65
CA LEU A 253 -5.82 -5.19 -20.21
C LEU A 253 -7.09 -5.96 -19.85
N TRP A 254 -8.16 -5.77 -20.61
CA TRP A 254 -9.40 -6.53 -20.44
C TRP A 254 -9.21 -8.01 -20.79
N ALA A 255 -8.52 -8.29 -21.90
CA ALA A 255 -8.21 -9.66 -22.31
C ALA A 255 -7.35 -10.40 -21.27
N LEU A 256 -6.39 -9.72 -20.63
CA LEU A 256 -5.58 -10.29 -19.54
C LEU A 256 -6.41 -10.65 -18.29
N LYS A 257 -7.57 -10.00 -18.09
CA LYS A 257 -8.52 -10.31 -17.01
C LYS A 257 -9.52 -11.40 -17.38
N GLY A 258 -9.29 -12.11 -18.48
CA GLY A 258 -10.18 -13.18 -18.98
C GLY A 258 -11.22 -12.68 -19.99
N GLY A 259 -11.31 -11.38 -20.26
CA GLY A 259 -12.06 -10.84 -21.39
C GLY A 259 -13.59 -10.98 -21.36
N ILE A 260 -14.16 -11.58 -20.31
CA ILE A 260 -15.59 -11.86 -20.20
C ILE A 260 -16.26 -10.84 -19.28
N GLY A 261 -17.30 -10.18 -19.78
CA GLY A 261 -18.15 -9.29 -19.00
C GLY A 261 -19.22 -8.62 -19.85
N SER A 262 -20.17 -7.97 -19.19
CA SER A 262 -21.23 -7.18 -19.80
C SER A 262 -20.69 -5.93 -20.50
N ALA A 263 -21.47 -5.37 -21.43
CA ALA A 263 -21.10 -4.13 -22.11
C ALA A 263 -20.87 -2.95 -21.13
N VAL A 264 -21.56 -2.95 -20.00
CA VAL A 264 -21.41 -1.92 -18.96
C VAL A 264 -20.07 -2.06 -18.25
N GLU A 265 -19.66 -3.28 -17.90
CA GLU A 265 -18.36 -3.54 -17.27
C GLU A 265 -17.20 -3.17 -18.18
N VAL A 266 -17.30 -3.49 -19.48
CA VAL A 266 -16.30 -3.09 -20.48
C VAL A 266 -16.19 -1.56 -20.57
N ASP A 267 -17.30 -0.83 -20.60
CA ASP A 267 -17.28 0.64 -20.64
C ASP A 267 -16.68 1.26 -19.36
N MET A 268 -17.04 0.73 -18.19
CA MET A 268 -16.44 1.15 -16.91
C MET A 268 -14.93 0.90 -16.88
N HIS A 269 -14.48 -0.26 -17.38
CA HIS A 269 -13.05 -0.57 -17.51
C HIS A 269 -12.34 0.41 -18.44
N LYS A 270 -12.89 0.69 -19.64
CA LYS A 270 -12.33 1.68 -20.58
C LYS A 270 -12.22 3.07 -19.94
N LYS A 271 -13.22 3.49 -19.17
CA LYS A 271 -13.18 4.76 -18.41
C LYS A 271 -12.09 4.76 -17.35
N LYS A 272 -11.93 3.67 -16.59
CA LYS A 272 -10.86 3.51 -15.58
C LYS A 272 -9.48 3.61 -16.23
N VAL A 273 -9.27 2.92 -17.36
CA VAL A 273 -8.01 2.95 -18.12
C VAL A 273 -7.70 4.38 -18.59
N LYS A 274 -8.67 5.09 -19.16
CA LYS A 274 -8.49 6.50 -19.60
C LYS A 274 -8.12 7.43 -18.45
N LYS A 275 -8.75 7.28 -17.28
CA LYS A 275 -8.40 8.06 -16.07
C LYS A 275 -6.97 7.75 -15.61
N THR A 276 -6.56 6.49 -15.71
CA THR A 276 -5.22 6.04 -15.32
C THR A 276 -4.15 6.58 -16.27
N LEU A 277 -4.38 6.52 -17.59
CA LEU A 277 -3.49 7.12 -18.60
C LEU A 277 -3.30 8.62 -18.36
N PHE A 278 -4.37 9.34 -18.02
CA PHE A 278 -4.29 10.76 -17.67
C PHE A 278 -3.40 11.02 -16.44
N LEU A 279 -3.49 10.17 -15.40
CA LEU A 279 -2.63 10.29 -14.22
C LEU A 279 -1.17 10.02 -14.56
N MET A 280 -0.89 9.00 -15.37
CA MET A 280 0.47 8.66 -15.81
C MET A 280 1.08 9.73 -16.71
N GLU A 281 0.27 10.40 -17.54
CA GLU A 281 0.67 11.56 -18.33
C GLU A 281 1.01 12.74 -17.41
N LYS A 282 0.20 13.00 -16.37
CA LYS A 282 0.45 14.05 -15.38
C LYS A 282 1.74 13.82 -14.57
N ASN A 283 2.06 12.55 -14.30
CA ASN A 283 3.27 12.16 -13.58
C ASN A 283 4.47 11.95 -14.52
N ASP A 284 4.41 12.45 -15.76
CA ASP A 284 5.47 12.37 -16.78
C ASP A 284 5.97 10.96 -17.11
N MET A 285 5.27 9.88 -16.72
CA MET A 285 5.69 8.51 -17.01
C MET A 285 5.47 8.14 -18.48
N ILE A 286 4.43 8.72 -19.09
CA ILE A 286 4.09 8.55 -20.50
C ILE A 286 3.89 9.89 -21.17
N ILE A 287 4.17 9.95 -22.47
CA ILE A 287 3.97 11.12 -23.32
C ILE A 287 2.86 10.80 -24.31
N ARG A 288 1.84 11.65 -24.34
CA ARG A 288 0.77 11.58 -25.33
C ARG A 288 1.20 12.19 -26.66
N ILE A 289 1.04 11.42 -27.75
CA ILE A 289 1.23 11.88 -29.12
C ILE A 289 -0.10 11.72 -29.86
N LYS A 290 -0.83 12.83 -30.05
CA LYS A 290 -2.20 12.83 -30.58
C LYS A 290 -3.13 11.94 -29.74
N ALA A 291 -3.56 10.80 -30.29
CA ALA A 291 -4.44 9.83 -29.62
C ALA A 291 -3.68 8.58 -29.12
N THR A 292 -2.35 8.57 -29.25
CA THR A 292 -1.48 7.45 -28.89
C THR A 292 -0.54 7.82 -27.75
N TYR A 293 0.03 6.83 -27.09
CA TYR A 293 0.92 7.01 -25.94
C TYR A 293 2.26 6.35 -26.20
N ARG A 294 3.33 6.96 -25.67
CA ARG A 294 4.66 6.37 -25.60
C ARG A 294 5.20 6.52 -24.18
N LEU A 295 6.10 5.64 -23.75
CA LEU A 295 6.87 5.87 -22.53
C LEU A 295 7.72 7.14 -22.64
N ASN A 296 7.86 7.82 -21.50
CA ASN A 296 8.85 8.87 -21.36
C ASN A 296 10.23 8.24 -21.07
N MET A 297 11.04 8.03 -22.10
CA MET A 297 12.40 7.49 -21.93
C MET A 297 13.36 8.50 -21.29
N GLY A 298 12.98 9.78 -21.26
CA GLY A 298 13.69 10.84 -20.55
C GLY A 298 13.07 11.14 -19.20
N TYR A 299 12.35 10.17 -18.61
CA TYR A 299 11.79 10.31 -17.29
C TYR A 299 12.92 10.61 -16.31
N GLU A 300 12.92 11.83 -15.80
CA GLU A 300 13.68 12.13 -14.62
C GLU A 300 12.87 11.55 -13.48
N VAL A 301 13.36 10.42 -12.92
CA VAL A 301 12.86 9.93 -11.63
C VAL A 301 12.73 11.16 -10.77
N VAL A 302 11.50 11.50 -10.39
CA VAL A 302 11.23 12.68 -9.57
C VAL A 302 12.15 12.48 -8.42
N LYS A 303 13.26 13.25 -8.37
CA LYS A 303 14.42 12.89 -7.56
C LYS A 303 13.82 12.58 -6.22
N ASN A 304 13.85 11.30 -5.84
CA ASN A 304 13.42 10.92 -4.52
C ASN A 304 14.25 11.87 -3.67
N LEU A 305 13.59 12.77 -2.94
CA LEU A 305 14.22 13.83 -2.16
C LEU A 305 15.16 13.27 -1.06
N PHE A 306 15.39 11.96 -1.10
CA PHE A 306 16.21 11.10 -0.27
C PHE A 306 17.54 10.64 -0.91
N ASN A 307 17.81 10.86 -2.21
CA ASN A 307 19.15 10.68 -2.80
C ASN A 307 19.92 12.00 -2.91
#